data_AF-X1USS1-F1
#
_entry.id   AF-X1USS1-F1
#
_cell.length_a   1.000
_cell.length_b   1.000
_cell.length_c   1.000
_cell.angle_alpha   90.00
_cell.angle_beta   90.00
_cell.angle_gamma   90.00
#
_symmetry.space_group_name_H-M   'P 1'
#
loop_
_entity.id
_entity.type
_entity.pdbx_description
1 polymer ?
#
loop_
_entity_poly.entity_id
_entity_poly.type
_entity_poly.pdbx_seq_one_letter_code
_entity_poly.pdbx_strand_id
1 'polypeptide(L)' 'RKISQIPSLARQAVIELIKGPESSDFYRTIPEGTQVNEVYIADDIAYLDLSEEIFKNHPGGSSGELMTVYSIV' A
#
# COMPACT_ATOMS: atom_id res chain seq x y z
N ARG A 1 22.64 11.43 -4.52
CA ARG A 1 22.12 11.35 -3.13
C ARG A 1 22.29 9.90 -2.68
N LYS A 2 22.94 9.62 -1.53
CA LYS A 2 23.13 8.24 -1.03
C LYS A 2 21.83 7.80 -0.35
N ILE A 3 21.11 6.86 -0.94
CA ILE A 3 19.91 6.27 -0.32
C ILE A 3 20.34 4.92 0.27
N SER A 4 20.19 4.78 1.59
CA SER A 4 20.51 3.53 2.30
C SER A 4 19.52 2.44 1.90
N GLN A 5 20.02 1.29 1.44
CA GLN A 5 19.25 0.15 0.91
C GLN A 5 18.77 -0.81 2.01
N ILE A 6 18.09 -0.27 3.04
CA ILE A 6 17.21 -1.07 3.89
C ILE A 6 15.80 -0.82 3.32
N PRO A 7 14.93 -1.83 3.09
CA PRO A 7 13.52 -1.55 2.85
C PRO A 7 13.08 -0.59 3.94
N SER A 8 12.71 0.63 3.55
CA SER A 8 12.33 1.63 4.55
C SER A 8 11.16 1.04 5.35
N LEU A 9 11.04 1.39 6.64
CA LEU A 9 9.89 0.99 7.44
C LEU A 9 8.57 1.27 6.70
N ALA A 10 8.52 2.35 5.92
CA ALA A 10 7.43 2.67 5.00
C ALA A 10 7.19 1.57 3.95
N ARG A 11 8.24 1.08 3.25
CA ARG A 11 8.09 -0.04 2.31
C ARG A 11 7.54 -1.29 3.00
N GLN A 12 8.04 -1.63 4.18
CA GLN A 12 7.55 -2.79 4.91
C GLN A 12 6.10 -2.61 5.36
N ALA A 13 5.71 -1.43 5.84
CA ALA A 13 4.34 -1.13 6.23
C ALA A 13 3.36 -1.34 5.07
N VAL A 14 3.69 -0.85 3.88
CA VAL A 14 2.86 -1.05 2.68
C VAL A 14 2.79 -2.53 2.29
N ILE A 15 3.89 -3.28 2.41
CA ILE A 15 3.91 -4.73 2.16
C ILE A 15 2.96 -5.46 3.14
N GLU A 16 2.94 -5.11 4.42
CA GLU A 16 2.01 -5.72 5.38
C GLU A 16 0.54 -5.35 5.09
N LEU A 17 0.26 -4.11 4.69
CA LEU A 17 -1.09 -3.71 4.25
C LEU A 17 -1.56 -4.53 3.03
N ILE A 18 -0.66 -4.79 2.08
CA ILE A 18 -0.92 -5.64 0.91
C ILE A 18 -1.19 -7.10 1.30
N LYS A 19 -0.51 -7.65 2.32
CA LYS A 19 -0.81 -9.01 2.81
C LYS A 19 -2.22 -9.11 3.36
N GLY A 20 -2.73 -8.02 3.94
CA GLY A 20 -4.03 -7.97 4.58
C GLY A 20 -4.00 -8.42 6.05
N PRO A 21 -5.12 -8.31 6.76
CA PRO A 21 -5.20 -8.66 8.18
C PRO A 21 -5.07 -10.17 8.43
N GLU A 22 -4.50 -10.56 9.57
CA GLU A 22 -4.44 -11.97 9.98
C GLU A 22 -5.78 -12.50 10.48
N SER A 23 -6.59 -11.63 11.11
CA SER A 23 -7.93 -12.01 11.58
C SER A 23 -8.94 -11.93 10.45
N SER A 24 -9.77 -12.98 10.33
CA SER A 24 -10.92 -13.04 9.43
C SER A 24 -12.02 -12.03 9.78
N ASP A 25 -11.96 -11.39 10.95
CA ASP A 25 -12.93 -10.38 11.38
C ASP A 25 -12.70 -9.02 10.70
N PHE A 26 -11.56 -8.83 10.04
CA PHE A 26 -11.20 -7.59 9.36
C PHE A 26 -11.18 -7.78 7.85
N TYR A 27 -11.48 -6.69 7.16
CA TYR A 27 -11.46 -6.67 5.70
C TYR A 27 -10.10 -6.26 5.18
N ARG A 28 -9.66 -6.94 4.12
CA ARG A 28 -8.57 -6.48 3.26
C ARG A 28 -8.95 -5.13 2.64
N THR A 29 -8.05 -4.16 2.76
CA THR A 29 -8.24 -2.82 2.19
C THR A 29 -7.38 -2.56 0.97
N ILE A 30 -6.29 -3.32 0.78
CA ILE A 30 -5.49 -3.26 -0.44
C ILE A 30 -5.81 -4.46 -1.35
N PRO A 31 -6.23 -4.23 -2.61
CA PRO A 31 -6.54 -5.30 -3.56
C PRO A 31 -5.45 -6.36 -3.66
N GLU A 32 -5.89 -7.62 -3.71
CA GLU A 32 -5.00 -8.76 -3.85
C GLU A 32 -4.20 -8.68 -5.17
N GLY A 33 -2.94 -9.09 -5.12
CA GLY A 33 -2.03 -9.03 -6.27
C GLY A 33 -1.32 -7.67 -6.44
N THR A 34 -1.67 -6.65 -5.67
CA THR A 34 -0.91 -5.37 -5.65
C THR A 34 0.55 -5.64 -5.27
N GLN A 35 1.48 -5.04 -6.02
CA GLN A 35 2.92 -5.10 -5.77
C GLN A 35 3.46 -3.70 -5.50
N VAL A 36 4.52 -3.64 -4.69
CA VAL A 36 5.28 -2.41 -4.46
C VAL A 36 6.42 -2.36 -5.47
N ASN A 37 6.33 -1.46 -6.44
CA ASN A 37 7.43 -1.20 -7.38
C ASN A 37 8.52 -0.43 -6.63
N GLU A 38 8.19 0.78 -6.16
CA GLU A 38 9.12 1.67 -5.49
C GLU A 38 8.50 2.42 -4.32
N VAL A 39 9.34 2.76 -3.35
CA VAL A 39 8.99 3.63 -2.21
C VAL A 39 10.15 4.56 -1.95
N TYR A 40 9.90 5.85 -2.01
CA TYR A 40 10.88 6.86 -1.63
C TYR A 40 10.24 7.97 -0.82
N ILE A 41 11.03 8.54 0.08
CA ILE A 41 10.63 9.66 0.93
C ILE A 41 11.48 10.85 0.54
N ALA A 42 10.82 11.94 0.19
CA ALA A 42 11.45 13.24 -0.05
C ALA A 42 10.84 14.24 0.92
N ASP A 43 11.69 14.73 1.83
CA ASP A 43 11.29 15.58 2.95
C ASP A 43 10.20 14.88 3.78
N ASP A 44 9.00 15.46 3.88
CA ASP A 44 7.88 14.90 4.64
C ASP A 44 6.85 14.19 3.75
N ILE A 45 7.18 13.89 2.48
CA ILE A 45 6.29 13.23 1.53
C ILE A 45 6.81 11.83 1.19
N ALA A 46 5.96 10.82 1.40
CA ALA A 46 6.17 9.46 0.92
C ALA A 46 5.51 9.26 -0.45
N TYR A 47 6.30 8.82 -1.42
CA TYR A 47 5.82 8.47 -2.76
C TYR A 47 5.81 6.95 -2.89
N LEU A 48 4.65 6.39 -3.23
CA LEU A 48 4.42 4.96 -3.40
C LEU A 48 4.10 4.68 -4.87
N ASP A 49 4.96 3.90 -5.52
CA ASP A 49 4.70 3.35 -6.85
C ASP A 49 4.19 1.92 -6.68
N LEU A 50 2.92 1.72 -7.00
CA LEU A 50 2.20 0.46 -6.86
C LEU A 50 1.82 -0.07 -8.25
N SER A 51 1.76 -1.39 -8.38
CA SER A 51 1.34 -2.04 -9.61
C SER A 51 -0.14 -1.81 -9.93
N GLU A 52 -0.53 -2.04 -11.19
CA GLU A 52 -1.86 -1.74 -11.72
C GLU A 52 -3.01 -2.52 -11.04
N GLU A 53 -2.70 -3.64 -10.38
CA GLU A 53 -3.65 -4.44 -9.60
C GLU A 53 -4.35 -3.61 -8.51
N ILE A 54 -3.73 -2.53 -8.02
CA ILE A 54 -4.33 -1.63 -7.03
C ILE A 54 -5.67 -1.04 -7.50
N PHE A 55 -5.87 -0.88 -8.81
CA PHE A 55 -7.13 -0.39 -9.38
C PHE A 55 -7.83 -1.44 -10.25
N LYS A 56 -7.10 -2.36 -10.90
CA LYS A 56 -7.71 -3.43 -11.72
C LYS A 56 -8.48 -4.45 -10.88
N ASN A 57 -7.96 -4.80 -9.70
CA ASN A 57 -8.58 -5.78 -8.81
C ASN A 57 -9.44 -5.10 -7.73
N HIS A 58 -9.59 -3.78 -7.80
CA HIS A 58 -10.32 -3.03 -6.79
C HIS A 58 -11.83 -3.27 -6.93
N PRO A 59 -12.56 -3.55 -5.83
CA PRO A 59 -14.01 -3.79 -5.88
C PRO A 59 -14.82 -2.55 -6.27
N GLY A 60 -14.21 -1.37 -6.22
CA GLY A 60 -14.82 -0.08 -6.51
C GLY A 60 -15.71 0.43 -5.37
N GLY A 61 -16.51 1.45 -5.68
CA GLY A 61 -17.43 2.10 -4.74
C GLY A 61 -16.72 3.08 -3.81
N SER A 62 -17.40 4.19 -3.50
CA SER A 62 -16.81 5.30 -2.75
C SER A 62 -16.27 4.88 -1.38
N SER A 63 -16.98 4.04 -0.64
CA SER A 63 -16.50 3.53 0.65
C SER A 63 -15.27 2.63 0.52
N GLY A 64 -15.23 1.77 -0.50
CA GLY A 64 -14.07 0.91 -0.75
C GLY A 64 -12.83 1.72 -1.13
N GLU A 65 -12.99 2.68 -2.04
CA GLU A 65 -11.91 3.60 -2.45
C GLU A 65 -11.39 4.41 -1.26
N LEU A 66 -12.27 4.91 -0.40
CA LEU A 66 -11.88 5.61 0.83
C LEU A 66 -11.09 4.69 1.78
N MET A 67 -11.53 3.46 2.00
CA MET A 67 -10.82 2.50 2.86
C MET A 67 -9.42 2.19 2.33
N THR A 68 -9.24 2.06 1.02
CA THR A 68 -7.94 1.85 0.38
C THR A 68 -7.00 3.01 0.65
N VAL A 69 -7.47 4.25 0.45
CA VAL A 69 -6.66 5.46 0.70
C VAL A 69 -6.32 5.61 2.18
N TYR A 70 -7.30 5.52 3.07
CA TYR A 70 -7.09 5.69 4.52
C TYR A 70 -6.29 4.56 5.18
N SER A 71 -6.14 3.43 4.52
CA SER A 71 -5.22 2.39 5.03
C SER A 71 -3.76 2.75 4.81
N ILE A 72 -3.48 3.65 3.85
CA ILE A 72 -2.13 4.06 3.47
C ILE A 72 -1.66 5.31 4.24
N VAL A 73 -2.58 6.22 4.61
CA VAL A 73 -2.28 7.54 5.21
C VAL A 73 -2.60 7.65 6.70
#